data_AF-A0A841REU6-F1
#
_entry.id   AF-A0A841REU6-F1
#
_cell.length_a   1.000
_cell.length_b   1.000
_cell.length_c   1.000
_cell.angle_alpha   90.00
_cell.angle_beta   90.00
_cell.angle_gamma   90.00
#
_symmetry.space_group_name_H-M   'P 1'
#
loop_
_entity.id
_entity.type
_entity.pdbx_description
1 polymer ?
#
loop_
_entity_poly.entity_id
_entity_poly.type
_entity_poly.pdbx_seq_one_letter_code
_entity_poly.pdbx_strand_id
1 'polypeptide(L)'
;MIAFLEQNRSFVKGELLHYSLFMIVIVNDLMQKNYQYLLTEPEGENYHRDFKPDLTPKEMLQMGVFGGKYMTDCRQEFPDDWFRNAKLCHDFHNPDLNYFKINASKSLNYWIERGWIYPEDPRGWFQWYCRYYMGRRSPYDEKQIKRWKQMVRHIAQIRKNCAQGDLDCRRKQRQALLHWAYDSRKF
;
A
#
# COMPACT_ATOMS: atom_id res chain seq x y z
N MET A 1 36.42 17.50 -22.73
CA MET A 1 35.47 18.19 -23.63
C MET A 1 34.09 17.87 -23.09
N ILE A 2 33.54 18.65 -22.15
CA ILE A 2 32.86 19.93 -22.41
C ILE A 2 33.23 20.92 -21.29
N ALA A 3 33.72 22.08 -21.69
CA ALA A 3 33.85 23.26 -20.83
C ALA A 3 32.54 24.03 -20.90
N PHE A 4 32.02 24.52 -19.77
CA PHE A 4 30.95 25.51 -19.78
C PHE A 4 31.47 26.81 -19.19
N LEU A 5 31.45 27.83 -20.05
CA LEU A 5 31.88 29.18 -19.83
C LEU A 5 30.98 29.89 -18.81
N GLU A 6 31.60 30.59 -17.88
CA GLU A 6 30.97 31.67 -17.12
C GLU A 6 30.51 32.76 -18.10
N GLN A 7 29.20 33.04 -18.12
CA GLN A 7 28.70 34.32 -18.61
C GLN A 7 27.75 34.92 -17.59
N ASN A 8 28.22 36.04 -17.03
CA ASN A 8 27.44 37.05 -16.32
C ASN A 8 26.16 37.39 -17.09
N ARG A 9 24.99 37.05 -16.52
CA ARG A 9 23.74 37.76 -16.84
C ARG A 9 23.01 38.13 -15.55
N SER A 10 22.69 39.42 -15.51
CA SER A 10 21.97 40.16 -14.50
C SER A 10 20.70 39.45 -14.01
N PHE A 11 20.58 39.37 -12.69
CA PHE A 11 19.42 38.89 -11.94
C PHE A 11 18.20 39.77 -12.26
N VAL A 12 17.21 39.19 -12.96
CA VAL A 12 15.86 39.76 -13.02
C VAL A 12 15.04 39.08 -11.93
N LYS A 13 14.61 39.88 -10.94
CA LYS A 13 13.71 39.46 -9.86
C LYS A 13 12.34 39.14 -10.45
N GLY A 14 11.82 37.94 -10.17
CA GLY A 14 10.38 37.66 -10.25
C GLY A 14 9.96 36.66 -11.32
N GLU A 15 10.52 35.46 -11.34
CA GLU A 15 9.81 34.28 -11.85
C GLU A 15 9.98 33.15 -10.82
N LEU A 16 8.86 32.75 -10.22
CA LEU A 16 8.74 31.54 -9.41
C LEU A 16 8.97 30.34 -10.34
N LEU A 17 10.22 29.91 -10.47
CA LEU A 17 10.54 28.63 -11.08
C LEU A 17 10.11 27.53 -10.11
N HIS A 18 8.88 27.05 -10.30
CA HIS A 18 8.30 25.94 -9.56
C HIS A 18 8.95 24.61 -10.02
N TYR A 19 10.22 24.42 -9.71
CA TYR A 19 10.88 23.12 -9.82
C TYR A 19 10.47 22.29 -8.60
N SER A 20 9.32 21.62 -8.66
CA SER A 20 9.00 20.56 -7.71
C SER A 20 9.87 19.34 -8.07
N LEU A 21 11.12 19.36 -7.60
CA LEU A 21 12.02 18.21 -7.64
C LEU A 21 11.35 17.03 -6.93
N PHE A 22 11.37 15.87 -7.57
CA PHE A 22 10.93 14.59 -7.00
C PHE A 22 11.46 14.39 -5.57
N MET A 23 10.63 13.87 -4.67
CA MET A 23 11.04 13.52 -3.30
C MET A 23 11.68 12.13 -3.30
N ILE A 24 12.85 12.01 -2.68
CA ILE A 24 13.52 10.70 -2.45
C ILE A 24 13.13 10.20 -1.06
N VAL A 25 12.66 8.96 -0.98
CA VAL A 25 12.45 8.23 0.27
C VAL A 25 13.61 7.26 0.46
N ILE A 26 14.16 7.20 1.68
CA ILE A 26 15.21 6.26 2.08
C ILE A 26 14.65 5.33 3.16
N VAL A 27 14.71 4.03 2.92
CA VAL A 27 14.14 2.99 3.79
C VAL A 27 15.24 2.26 4.55
N ASN A 28 15.08 2.22 5.87
CA ASN A 28 15.94 1.51 6.80
C ASN A 28 15.09 0.80 7.87
N ASP A 29 14.59 -0.40 7.55
CA ASP A 29 13.75 -1.22 8.44
C ASP A 29 14.36 -2.62 8.63
N LEU A 30 13.62 -3.60 9.17
CA LEU A 30 14.15 -4.97 9.36
C LEU A 30 14.31 -5.75 8.04
N MET A 31 13.64 -5.34 6.95
CA MET A 31 13.63 -6.06 5.67
C MET A 31 14.50 -5.41 4.59
N GLN A 32 14.73 -4.10 4.67
CA GLN A 32 15.49 -3.32 3.69
C GLN A 32 16.43 -2.34 4.39
N LYS A 33 17.66 -2.22 3.89
CA LYS A 33 18.67 -1.27 4.33
C LYS A 33 19.10 -0.40 3.16
N ASN A 34 19.12 0.91 3.36
CA ASN A 34 19.49 1.90 2.34
C ASN A 34 18.75 1.77 1.00
N TYR A 35 17.53 1.18 0.99
CA TYR A 35 16.70 1.13 -0.21
C TYR A 35 16.13 2.53 -0.47
N GLN A 36 16.12 2.96 -1.74
CA GLN A 36 15.67 4.29 -2.11
C GLN A 36 14.69 4.22 -3.26
N TYR A 37 13.72 5.13 -3.26
CA TYR A 37 12.81 5.31 -4.38
C TYR A 37 12.33 6.76 -4.47
N LEU A 38 11.87 7.13 -5.67
CA LEU A 38 11.32 8.45 -5.95
C LEU A 38 9.80 8.42 -5.78
N LEU A 39 9.27 9.51 -5.24
CA LEU A 39 7.86 9.85 -5.37
C LEU A 39 7.71 10.77 -6.58
N THR A 40 6.92 10.31 -7.54
CA THR A 40 6.71 10.99 -8.83
C THR A 40 5.31 11.57 -8.95
N GLU A 41 4.41 11.24 -8.03
CA GLU A 41 3.02 11.68 -8.00
C GLU A 41 2.66 12.19 -6.60
N PRO A 42 1.64 13.05 -6.45
CA PRO A 42 1.14 13.46 -5.13
C PRO A 42 0.54 12.26 -4.36
N GLU A 43 0.59 12.35 -3.04
CA GLU A 43 -0.01 11.35 -2.14
C GLU A 43 -1.51 11.19 -2.42
N GLY A 44 -1.98 9.96 -2.61
CA GLY A 44 -3.39 9.66 -2.84
C GLY A 44 -3.93 10.05 -4.23
N GLU A 45 -3.08 10.55 -5.13
CA GLU A 45 -3.49 11.08 -6.43
C GLU A 45 -2.91 10.28 -7.61
N ASN A 46 -3.44 10.56 -8.81
CA ASN A 46 -2.97 10.04 -10.09
C ASN A 46 -2.83 8.51 -10.14
N TYR A 47 -3.86 7.82 -9.64
CA TYR A 47 -3.91 6.37 -9.71
C TYR A 47 -4.11 5.92 -11.16
N HIS A 48 -3.59 4.74 -11.46
CA HIS A 48 -3.92 4.04 -12.69
C HIS A 48 -5.43 3.94 -12.81
N ARG A 49 -5.98 4.27 -13.98
CA ARG A 49 -7.44 4.42 -14.22
C ARG A 49 -8.29 3.24 -13.74
N ASP A 50 -7.71 2.04 -13.76
CA ASP A 50 -8.37 0.79 -13.37
C ASP A 50 -8.24 0.48 -11.88
N PHE A 51 -7.32 1.11 -11.15
CA PHE A 51 -7.06 0.83 -9.74
C PHE A 51 -7.88 1.78 -8.88
N LYS A 52 -8.98 1.25 -8.33
CA LYS A 52 -9.95 2.00 -7.53
C LYS A 52 -10.21 1.29 -6.20
N PRO A 53 -9.22 1.25 -5.29
CA PRO A 53 -9.41 0.64 -3.97
C PRO A 53 -10.51 1.38 -3.18
N ASP A 54 -11.28 0.65 -2.38
CA ASP A 54 -12.29 1.21 -1.49
C ASP A 54 -11.70 1.75 -0.18
N LEU A 55 -10.51 1.29 0.19
CA LEU A 55 -9.86 1.57 1.48
C LEU A 55 -8.44 2.09 1.23
N THR A 56 -8.09 3.19 1.89
CA THR A 56 -6.73 3.72 1.94
C THR A 56 -5.83 2.87 2.85
N PRO A 57 -4.49 2.95 2.71
CA PRO A 57 -3.57 2.26 3.61
C PRO A 57 -3.80 2.60 5.09
N LYS A 58 -4.06 3.88 5.40
CA LYS A 58 -4.41 4.35 6.74
C LYS A 58 -5.65 3.65 7.30
N GLU A 59 -6.72 3.57 6.51
CA GLU A 59 -7.94 2.88 6.93
C GLU A 59 -7.69 1.38 7.13
N MET A 60 -6.92 0.74 6.26
CA MET A 60 -6.56 -0.68 6.40
C MET A 60 -5.77 -0.95 7.69
N LEU A 61 -4.82 -0.08 8.05
CA LEU A 61 -4.09 -0.15 9.32
C LEU A 61 -5.00 0.07 10.53
N GLN A 62 -5.88 1.06 10.48
CA GLN A 62 -6.84 1.35 11.55
C GLN A 62 -7.85 0.21 11.76
N MET A 63 -8.30 -0.41 10.67
CA MET A 63 -9.18 -1.58 10.73
C MET A 63 -8.46 -2.83 11.26
N GLY A 64 -7.12 -2.86 11.18
CA GLY A 64 -6.27 -3.95 11.65
C GLY A 64 -6.27 -5.15 10.73
N VAL A 65 -6.46 -4.96 9.42
CA VAL A 65 -6.80 -6.04 8.48
C VAL A 65 -5.71 -7.09 8.30
N PHE A 66 -4.51 -6.91 8.85
CA PHE A 66 -3.39 -7.86 8.75
C PHE A 66 -2.96 -8.47 10.09
N GLY A 67 -3.87 -8.54 11.06
CA GLY A 67 -3.62 -9.07 12.40
C GLY A 67 -2.50 -8.33 13.13
N GLY A 68 -2.37 -7.02 12.83
CA GLY A 68 -1.38 -6.12 13.40
C GLY A 68 0.08 -6.33 13.03
N LYS A 69 0.44 -7.38 12.30
CA LYS A 69 1.86 -7.72 12.05
C LYS A 69 2.52 -6.87 10.96
N TYR A 70 1.74 -6.23 10.09
CA TYR A 70 2.25 -5.41 9.00
C TYR A 70 2.63 -4.01 9.48
N MET A 71 3.68 -3.45 8.89
CA MET A 71 4.17 -2.07 9.11
C MET A 71 4.56 -1.73 10.56
N THR A 72 5.05 -2.71 11.33
CA THR A 72 5.41 -2.49 12.74
C THR A 72 6.79 -1.85 12.94
N ASP A 73 7.66 -1.91 11.93
CA ASP A 73 9.07 -1.51 11.99
C ASP A 73 9.46 -0.50 10.88
N CYS A 74 8.50 -0.02 10.10
CA CYS A 74 8.72 0.95 9.01
C CYS A 74 7.90 2.24 9.21
N ARG A 75 7.62 2.65 10.45
CA ARG A 75 6.83 3.86 10.73
C ARG A 75 7.45 5.12 10.12
N GLN A 76 8.78 5.21 10.08
CA GLN A 76 9.50 6.34 9.49
C GLN A 76 9.35 6.45 7.97
N GLU A 77 8.85 5.40 7.29
CA GLU A 77 8.64 5.41 5.84
C GLU A 77 7.32 6.10 5.45
N PHE A 78 6.33 6.15 6.34
CA PHE A 78 4.97 6.60 6.03
C PHE A 78 4.52 7.72 6.99
N PRO A 79 3.47 8.49 6.64
CA PRO A 79 2.98 9.57 7.50
C PRO A 79 2.60 9.11 8.91
N ASP A 80 2.98 9.89 9.92
CA ASP A 80 2.74 9.56 11.33
C ASP A 80 1.24 9.38 11.66
N ASP A 81 0.37 10.12 10.96
CA ASP A 81 -1.07 10.06 11.16
C ASP A 81 -1.69 8.73 10.74
N TRP A 82 -1.02 7.95 9.86
CA TRP A 82 -1.45 6.59 9.52
C TRP A 82 -1.37 5.65 10.72
N PHE A 83 -0.44 5.91 11.65
CA PHE A 83 -0.16 5.04 12.79
C PHE A 83 -0.89 5.43 14.07
N ARG A 84 -1.51 6.62 14.12
CA ARG A 84 -2.20 7.13 15.32
C ARG A 84 -3.26 6.18 15.87
N ASN A 85 -4.07 5.58 14.99
CA ASN A 85 -5.14 4.65 15.34
C ASN A 85 -4.92 3.25 14.75
N ALA A 86 -3.70 2.96 14.28
CA ALA A 86 -3.38 1.67 13.68
C ALA A 86 -3.43 0.55 14.71
N LYS A 87 -4.04 -0.59 14.36
CA LYS A 87 -4.00 -1.79 15.18
C LYS A 87 -2.75 -2.59 14.82
N LEU A 88 -1.74 -2.54 15.69
CA LEU A 88 -0.44 -3.16 15.46
C LEU A 88 -0.08 -4.17 16.55
N CYS A 89 0.63 -5.22 16.17
CA CYS A 89 1.20 -6.23 17.05
C CYS A 89 2.57 -6.62 16.49
N HIS A 90 3.64 -6.14 17.13
CA HIS A 90 4.99 -6.37 16.65
C HIS A 90 5.43 -7.83 16.83
N ASP A 91 4.96 -8.52 17.87
CA ASP A 91 5.48 -9.84 18.24
C ASP A 91 4.94 -10.94 17.31
N PHE A 92 3.63 -11.00 17.10
CA PHE A 92 2.98 -12.06 16.33
C PHE A 92 1.80 -11.56 15.50
N HIS A 93 1.30 -12.40 14.60
CA HIS A 93 0.05 -12.13 13.89
C HIS A 93 -1.13 -12.45 14.81
N ASN A 94 -1.86 -11.42 15.26
CA ASN A 94 -3.00 -11.55 16.14
C ASN A 94 -4.33 -11.42 15.36
N PRO A 95 -5.06 -12.52 15.10
CA PRO A 95 -6.31 -12.48 14.36
C PRO A 95 -7.41 -11.64 15.04
N ASP A 96 -7.37 -11.42 16.35
CA ASP A 96 -8.37 -10.63 17.08
C ASP A 96 -8.30 -9.14 16.77
N LEU A 97 -7.17 -8.68 16.21
CA LEU A 97 -7.03 -7.31 15.71
C LEU A 97 -7.75 -7.11 14.36
N ASN A 98 -7.98 -8.18 13.60
CA ASN A 98 -8.70 -8.11 12.34
C ASN A 98 -10.14 -7.65 12.55
N TYR A 99 -10.69 -6.91 11.58
CA TYR A 99 -12.09 -6.47 11.61
C TYR A 99 -13.06 -7.64 11.85
N PHE A 100 -12.89 -8.75 11.13
CA PHE A 100 -13.72 -9.95 11.30
C PHE A 100 -13.15 -10.95 12.31
N LYS A 101 -12.13 -10.58 13.10
CA LYS A 101 -11.51 -11.43 14.14
C LYS A 101 -11.15 -12.85 13.68
N ILE A 102 -10.66 -12.99 12.44
CA ILE A 102 -10.34 -14.28 11.83
C ILE A 102 -9.08 -14.15 10.97
N ASN A 103 -8.24 -15.18 10.92
CA ASN A 103 -7.09 -15.20 10.02
C ASN A 103 -7.53 -15.59 8.59
N ALA A 104 -7.25 -14.72 7.63
CA ALA A 104 -7.48 -14.95 6.20
C ALA A 104 -6.20 -14.86 5.35
N SER A 105 -5.03 -14.71 5.98
CA SER A 105 -3.74 -14.55 5.30
C SER A 105 -3.04 -15.90 5.07
N LYS A 106 -2.18 -15.94 4.06
CA LYS A 106 -1.09 -16.92 3.96
C LYS A 106 0.20 -16.29 4.48
N SER A 107 1.16 -17.12 4.88
CA SER A 107 2.46 -16.65 5.37
C SER A 107 3.25 -15.94 4.28
N LEU A 108 4.18 -15.07 4.67
CA LEU A 108 5.10 -14.43 3.73
C LEU A 108 5.90 -15.48 2.94
N ASN A 109 6.41 -16.52 3.60
CA ASN A 109 7.15 -17.60 2.96
C ASN A 109 6.35 -18.29 1.84
N TYR A 110 5.06 -18.55 2.07
CA TYR A 110 4.18 -19.12 1.03
C TYR A 110 4.13 -18.23 -0.23
N TRP A 111 4.14 -16.90 -0.07
CA TRP A 111 4.14 -15.97 -1.20
C TRP A 111 5.52 -15.86 -1.87
N ILE A 112 6.60 -16.00 -1.12
CA ILE A 112 7.97 -16.09 -1.65
C ILE A 112 8.08 -17.32 -2.56
N GLU A 113 7.70 -18.50 -2.07
CA GLU A 113 7.72 -19.76 -2.83
C GLU A 113 6.89 -19.71 -4.11
N ARG A 114 5.80 -18.92 -4.12
CA ARG A 114 4.96 -18.71 -5.30
C ARG A 114 5.51 -17.68 -6.28
N GLY A 115 6.59 -16.97 -5.95
CA GLY A 115 7.11 -15.86 -6.75
C GLY A 115 6.21 -14.62 -6.75
N TRP A 116 5.46 -14.41 -5.66
CA TRP A 116 4.51 -13.30 -5.54
C TRP A 116 5.09 -12.06 -4.87
N ILE A 117 6.18 -12.20 -4.12
CA ILE A 117 6.90 -11.10 -3.48
C ILE A 117 7.86 -10.47 -4.48
N TYR A 118 7.84 -9.15 -4.57
CA TYR A 118 8.75 -8.38 -5.40
C TYR A 118 9.90 -7.88 -4.51
N PRO A 119 11.18 -7.97 -4.94
CA PRO A 119 12.30 -7.61 -4.08
C PRO A 119 12.24 -6.17 -3.55
N GLU A 120 11.70 -5.25 -4.35
CA GLU A 120 11.52 -3.87 -3.90
C GLU A 120 10.44 -3.73 -2.83
N ASP A 121 9.43 -4.60 -2.80
CA ASP A 121 8.32 -4.62 -1.83
C ASP A 121 8.30 -5.95 -1.05
N PRO A 122 9.27 -6.18 -0.14
CA PRO A 122 9.45 -7.47 0.52
C PRO A 122 8.29 -7.88 1.43
N ARG A 123 7.42 -6.94 1.85
CA ARG A 123 6.17 -7.24 2.58
C ARG A 123 5.00 -7.54 1.64
N GLY A 124 5.22 -7.50 0.33
CA GLY A 124 4.26 -7.86 -0.70
C GLY A 124 3.24 -6.75 -1.01
N TRP A 125 2.04 -7.17 -1.42
CA TRP A 125 1.01 -6.30 -1.97
C TRP A 125 0.69 -5.07 -1.11
N PHE A 126 0.62 -5.20 0.21
CA PHE A 126 0.24 -4.07 1.06
C PHE A 126 1.32 -2.99 1.11
N GLN A 127 2.61 -3.36 1.14
CA GLN A 127 3.71 -2.38 1.06
C GLN A 127 3.78 -1.74 -0.31
N TRP A 128 3.57 -2.52 -1.37
CA TRP A 128 3.39 -1.95 -2.70
C TRP A 128 2.27 -0.90 -2.70
N TYR A 129 1.11 -1.21 -2.12
CA TYR A 129 -0.02 -0.28 -2.09
C TYR A 129 0.29 0.97 -1.25
N CYS A 130 0.93 0.84 -0.09
CA CYS A 130 1.36 2.00 0.70
C CYS A 130 2.27 2.93 -0.11
N ARG A 131 3.29 2.38 -0.79
CA ARG A 131 4.22 3.19 -1.59
C ARG A 131 3.57 3.78 -2.84
N TYR A 132 2.68 3.02 -3.49
CA TYR A 132 1.89 3.51 -4.61
C TYR A 132 0.99 4.67 -4.20
N TYR A 133 0.34 4.55 -3.03
CA TYR A 133 -0.44 5.62 -2.41
C TYR A 133 0.41 6.85 -2.14
N MET A 134 1.63 6.69 -1.62
CA MET A 134 2.57 7.79 -1.39
C MET A 134 3.07 8.47 -2.67
N GLY A 135 2.77 7.92 -3.85
CA GLY A 135 3.18 8.50 -5.13
C GLY A 135 4.37 7.83 -5.82
N ARG A 136 4.85 6.68 -5.31
CA ARG A 136 5.84 5.87 -6.04
C ARG A 136 5.18 5.25 -7.27
N ARG A 137 5.89 5.26 -8.40
CA ARG A 137 5.52 4.52 -9.61
C ARG A 137 6.62 3.53 -9.98
N SER A 138 6.22 2.35 -10.44
CA SER A 138 7.14 1.25 -10.74
C SER A 138 6.64 0.42 -11.93
N PRO A 139 7.53 -0.19 -12.73
CA PRO A 139 7.13 -1.18 -13.74
C PRO A 139 6.30 -2.34 -13.21
N TYR A 140 6.29 -2.60 -11.89
CA TYR A 140 5.52 -3.67 -11.26
C TYR A 140 4.05 -3.32 -11.00
N ASP A 141 3.66 -2.04 -11.14
CA ASP A 141 2.32 -1.55 -10.80
C ASP A 141 1.22 -2.31 -11.55
N GLU A 142 1.40 -2.51 -12.87
CA GLU A 142 0.46 -3.24 -13.73
C GLU A 142 0.16 -4.66 -13.21
N LYS A 143 1.18 -5.37 -12.72
CA LYS A 143 1.03 -6.73 -12.21
C LYS A 143 0.22 -6.76 -10.92
N GLN A 144 0.43 -5.78 -10.04
CA GLN A 144 -0.29 -5.68 -8.77
C GLN A 144 -1.74 -5.26 -8.99
N ILE A 145 -1.97 -4.31 -9.89
CA ILE A 145 -3.32 -3.87 -10.30
C ILE A 145 -4.07 -5.05 -10.93
N LYS A 146 -3.43 -5.83 -11.81
CA LYS A 146 -4.04 -7.04 -12.40
C LYS A 146 -4.40 -8.09 -11.35
N ARG A 147 -3.59 -8.29 -10.31
CA ARG A 147 -3.90 -9.19 -9.19
C ARG A 147 -5.08 -8.67 -8.37
N TRP A 148 -5.08 -7.37 -8.06
CA TRP A 148 -6.17 -6.71 -7.34
C TRP A 148 -7.50 -6.81 -8.10
N LYS A 149 -7.52 -6.58 -9.42
CA LYS A 149 -8.74 -6.73 -10.25
C LYS A 149 -9.33 -8.14 -10.20
N GLN A 150 -8.49 -9.17 -10.10
CA GLN A 150 -8.97 -10.55 -10.03
C GLN A 150 -9.78 -10.81 -8.75
N MET A 151 -9.56 -10.06 -7.67
CA MET A 151 -10.27 -10.25 -6.39
C MET A 151 -11.76 -9.92 -6.47
N VAL A 152 -12.20 -9.15 -7.47
CA VAL A 152 -13.62 -8.82 -7.70
C VAL A 152 -14.51 -10.06 -7.75
N ARG A 153 -13.99 -11.20 -8.25
CA ARG A 153 -14.73 -12.48 -8.27
C ARG A 153 -15.22 -12.92 -6.89
N HIS A 154 -14.49 -12.55 -5.82
CA HIS A 154 -14.87 -12.88 -4.45
C HIS A 154 -16.01 -12.00 -3.95
N ILE A 155 -16.18 -10.79 -4.48
CA ILE A 155 -17.34 -9.92 -4.19
C ILE A 155 -18.60 -10.53 -4.80
N ALA A 156 -18.53 -10.98 -6.06
CA ALA A 156 -19.66 -11.65 -6.72
C ALA A 156 -20.12 -12.90 -5.96
N GLN A 157 -19.17 -13.67 -5.41
CA GLN A 157 -19.47 -14.82 -4.56
C GLN A 157 -20.17 -14.43 -3.24
N ILE A 158 -19.82 -13.30 -2.62
CA ILE A 158 -20.53 -12.82 -1.43
C ILE A 158 -21.96 -12.44 -1.80
N ARG A 159 -22.16 -11.59 -2.81
CA ARG A 159 -23.48 -11.13 -3.26
C ARG A 159 -24.43 -12.26 -3.63
N LYS A 160 -23.90 -13.34 -4.21
CA LYS A 160 -24.70 -14.52 -4.60
C LYS A 160 -25.10 -15.39 -3.40
N ASN A 161 -24.27 -15.47 -2.37
CA ASN A 161 -24.40 -16.49 -1.33
C ASN A 161 -24.73 -15.92 0.07
N CYS A 162 -24.75 -14.61 0.24
CA CYS A 162 -25.03 -13.95 1.51
C CYS A 162 -26.24 -13.02 1.36
N ALA A 163 -27.04 -12.93 2.42
CA ALA A 163 -28.08 -11.91 2.50
C ALA A 163 -27.43 -10.51 2.56
N GLN A 164 -28.11 -9.51 2.01
CA GLN A 164 -27.62 -8.14 2.04
C GLN A 164 -27.45 -7.66 3.49
N GLY A 165 -26.26 -7.17 3.82
CA GLY A 165 -25.92 -6.69 5.17
C GLY A 165 -25.53 -7.79 6.17
N ASP A 166 -25.60 -9.07 5.80
CA ASP A 166 -25.14 -10.18 6.66
C ASP A 166 -23.61 -10.27 6.65
N LEU A 167 -22.99 -9.61 7.63
CA LEU A 167 -21.55 -9.58 7.84
C LEU A 167 -21.00 -10.89 8.44
N ASP A 168 -21.84 -11.74 9.01
CA ASP A 168 -21.44 -13.03 9.56
C ASP A 168 -21.33 -14.11 8.47
N CYS A 169 -22.06 -13.95 7.37
CA CYS A 169 -21.87 -14.79 6.20
C CYS A 169 -20.47 -14.62 5.59
N ARG A 170 -19.76 -15.74 5.41
CA ARG A 170 -18.45 -15.81 4.72
C ARG A 170 -17.37 -14.87 5.28
N ARG A 171 -17.35 -14.64 6.59
CA ARG A 171 -16.36 -13.78 7.30
C ARG A 171 -14.91 -13.91 6.82
N LYS A 172 -14.41 -15.14 6.61
CA LYS A 172 -13.03 -15.34 6.13
C LYS A 172 -12.78 -14.74 4.74
N GLN A 173 -13.75 -14.87 3.83
CA GLN A 173 -13.69 -14.31 2.48
C GLN A 173 -13.83 -12.78 2.52
N ARG A 174 -14.71 -12.26 3.38
CA ARG A 174 -14.82 -10.81 3.63
C ARG A 174 -13.52 -10.24 4.17
N GLN A 175 -12.90 -10.90 5.15
CA GLN A 175 -11.59 -10.52 5.69
C GLN A 175 -10.51 -10.54 4.61
N ALA A 176 -10.47 -11.57 3.77
CA ALA A 176 -9.52 -11.63 2.65
C ALA A 176 -9.70 -10.46 1.68
N LEU A 177 -10.94 -10.02 1.41
CA LEU A 177 -11.18 -8.84 0.55
C LEU A 177 -10.66 -7.54 1.18
N LEU A 178 -10.77 -7.38 2.51
CA LEU A 178 -10.17 -6.24 3.22
C LEU A 178 -8.65 -6.21 3.03
N HIS A 179 -7.98 -7.36 2.96
CA HIS A 179 -6.53 -7.44 2.67
C HIS A 179 -6.18 -6.93 1.28
N TRP A 180 -7.15 -6.76 0.38
CA TRP A 180 -6.96 -6.26 -1.00
C TRP A 180 -7.65 -4.91 -1.21
N ALA A 181 -7.89 -4.15 -0.14
CA ALA A 181 -8.53 -2.84 -0.18
C ALA A 181 -9.93 -2.81 -0.83
N TYR A 182 -10.66 -3.92 -0.84
CA TYR A 182 -12.09 -3.92 -1.14
C TYR A 182 -12.86 -3.88 0.17
N ASP A 183 -13.76 -2.92 0.32
CA ASP A 183 -14.55 -2.78 1.54
C ASP A 183 -15.70 -3.78 1.53
N SER A 184 -15.39 -4.98 2.01
CA SER A 184 -16.33 -6.10 2.05
C SER A 184 -17.47 -5.93 3.04
N ARG A 185 -17.53 -4.83 3.80
CA ARG A 185 -18.68 -4.49 4.66
C ARG A 185 -19.87 -3.97 3.84
N LYS A 186 -19.63 -3.56 2.59
CA LYS A 186 -20.63 -2.99 1.68
C LYS A 186 -21.47 -4.04 0.92
N PHE A 187 -21.12 -5.33 0.99
CA PHE A 187 -21.66 -6.39 0.13
C PHE A 187 -22.41 -7.48 0.86
#